data_AF-A0A9E3GA91-F1
#
_entry.id   AF-A0A9E3GA91-F1
#
_cell.length_a   1.000
_cell.length_b   1.000
_cell.length_c   1.000
_cell.angle_alpha   90.00
_cell.angle_beta   90.00
_cell.angle_gamma   90.00
#
_symmetry.space_group_name_H-M   'P 1'
#
loop_
_entity.id
_entity.type
_entity.pdbx_description
1 polymer ?
#
loop_
_entity_poly.entity_id
_entity_poly.type
_entity_poly.pdbx_seq_one_letter_code
_entity_poly.pdbx_strand_id
1 'polypeptide(L)'
;MQPAQNPVTAEIGDTFPNAIDPYALSLNENPFPPLPAVRSALIRSIDAANRYPEFLPERLRALIARRVGVCGDRVVLGAGATGVVLHALRALTSPGDAMVIATPTFDGYPIVAEMAGLTPVTVPLDGHGHNDLDALAEAAAGARVVVVCRPHNPTGTMETVAEVLRFLRRVPRDTIVLLDEAYIEFAAVEDRLDAATLISRFPNVLVVRTFSKAYGLAGLRIGYGLASAELSRTLWTQQLPFGIAITALLAVAASYDAEDQLLQRIRLITAERRYLRMRLSSLGIYTTDAHANFMYLPAQGRPWRDAFADSGLQVRYYDDGGARITVGSRASSLAVLSAVSTPSSHKITL
;
A
#
# COMPACT_ATOMS: atom_id res chain seq x y z
N MET A 1 0.30 -19.98 49.52
CA MET A 1 0.77 -19.79 48.13
C MET A 1 -0.44 -19.89 47.21
N GLN A 2 -1.01 -18.76 46.80
CA GLN A 2 -1.99 -18.74 45.72
C GLN A 2 -1.25 -18.95 44.38
N PRO A 3 -1.85 -19.67 43.42
CA PRO A 3 -1.23 -19.87 42.12
C PRO A 3 -1.11 -18.52 41.42
N ALA A 4 0.08 -18.22 40.89
CA ALA A 4 0.29 -17.06 40.04
C ALA A 4 -0.67 -17.17 38.86
N GLN A 5 -1.71 -16.33 38.86
CA GLN A 5 -2.55 -16.13 37.68
C GLN A 5 -1.61 -15.75 36.54
N ASN A 6 -1.60 -16.56 35.49
CA ASN A 6 -0.89 -16.25 34.28
C ASN A 6 -1.50 -14.93 33.75
N PRO A 7 -0.77 -13.81 33.77
CA PRO A 7 -1.38 -12.49 33.61
C PRO A 7 -1.88 -12.28 32.17
N VAL A 8 -2.91 -11.45 31.99
CA VAL A 8 -3.49 -11.01 30.68
C VAL A 8 -2.42 -10.69 29.62
N THR A 9 -1.24 -10.25 30.04
CA THR A 9 -0.08 -10.01 29.17
C THR A 9 0.43 -11.26 28.44
N ALA A 10 0.38 -12.44 29.05
CA ALA A 10 0.78 -13.70 28.42
C ALA A 10 -0.24 -14.11 27.35
N GLU A 11 -1.54 -14.04 27.69
CA GLU A 11 -2.64 -14.33 26.74
C GLU A 11 -2.58 -13.42 25.52
N ILE A 12 -2.40 -12.10 25.72
CA ILE A 12 -2.24 -11.15 24.62
C ILE A 12 -0.94 -11.42 23.86
N GLY A 13 0.15 -11.73 24.56
CA GLY A 13 1.45 -12.04 23.96
C GLY A 13 1.40 -13.18 22.96
N ASP A 14 0.67 -14.25 23.28
CA ASP A 14 0.50 -15.42 22.41
C ASP A 14 -0.32 -15.14 21.14
N THR A 15 -1.06 -14.01 21.09
CA THR A 15 -1.83 -13.58 19.92
C THR A 15 -1.06 -12.67 18.95
N PHE A 16 0.17 -12.25 19.30
CA PHE A 16 0.94 -11.40 18.41
C PHE A 16 1.36 -12.14 17.13
N PRO A 17 1.24 -11.49 15.95
CA PRO A 17 1.68 -12.12 14.71
C PRO A 17 3.18 -12.37 14.72
N ASN A 18 3.58 -13.51 14.17
CA ASN A 18 5.00 -13.82 13.97
C ASN A 18 5.61 -12.83 12.98
N ALA A 19 6.73 -12.22 13.34
CA ALA A 19 7.43 -11.27 12.46
C ALA A 19 7.98 -11.93 11.18
N ILE A 20 8.16 -13.26 11.20
CA ILE A 20 8.50 -14.07 10.05
C ILE A 20 7.50 -15.22 9.99
N ASP A 21 6.61 -15.17 9.02
CA ASP A 21 5.67 -16.24 8.71
C ASP A 21 5.76 -16.50 7.19
N PRO A 22 6.25 -17.67 6.75
CA PRO A 22 6.37 -17.96 5.33
C PRO A 22 5.02 -18.10 4.62
N TYR A 23 3.91 -18.25 5.36
CA TYR A 23 2.57 -18.49 4.80
C TYR A 23 1.67 -17.26 4.83
N ALA A 24 2.07 -16.17 5.51
CA ALA A 24 1.36 -14.90 5.55
C ALA A 24 1.53 -14.12 4.23
N LEU A 25 0.81 -14.53 3.18
CA LEU A 25 0.96 -13.99 1.83
C LEU A 25 -0.22 -13.13 1.33
N SER A 26 -1.14 -12.75 2.21
CA SER A 26 -2.43 -12.13 1.83
C SER A 26 -2.45 -10.61 1.98
N LEU A 27 -1.57 -10.00 2.78
CA LEU A 27 -1.68 -8.58 3.18
C LEU A 27 -0.61 -7.65 2.58
N ASN A 28 0.26 -8.17 1.70
CA ASN A 28 1.39 -7.44 1.12
C ASN A 28 2.30 -6.86 2.21
N GLU A 29 2.50 -7.59 3.30
CA GLU A 29 3.43 -7.21 4.37
C GLU A 29 4.88 -7.46 3.93
N ASN A 30 5.82 -6.82 4.61
CA ASN A 30 7.23 -7.07 4.36
C ASN A 30 7.60 -8.40 5.03
N PRO A 31 8.23 -9.36 4.32
CA PRO A 31 8.54 -10.67 4.89
C PRO A 31 9.71 -10.65 5.88
N PHE A 32 10.33 -9.49 6.10
CA PHE A 32 11.40 -9.30 7.07
C PHE A 32 10.89 -8.51 8.28
N PRO A 33 11.43 -8.80 9.49
CA PRO A 33 11.20 -7.93 10.64
C PRO A 33 11.74 -6.52 10.38
N PRO A 34 11.32 -5.49 11.14
CA PRO A 34 11.88 -4.14 11.00
C PRO A 34 13.40 -4.12 11.02
N LEU A 35 14.01 -3.17 10.29
CA LEU A 35 15.47 -3.03 10.22
C LEU A 35 16.09 -2.95 11.64
N PRO A 36 17.30 -3.50 11.87
CA PRO A 36 17.91 -3.49 13.21
C PRO A 36 17.98 -2.09 13.84
N ALA A 37 18.38 -1.07 13.07
CA ALA A 37 18.42 0.31 13.53
C ALA A 37 17.03 0.83 13.94
N VAL A 38 15.98 0.46 13.19
CA VAL A 38 14.59 0.81 13.50
C VAL A 38 14.12 0.10 14.77
N ARG A 39 14.43 -1.19 14.95
CA ARG A 39 14.12 -1.92 16.20
C ARG A 39 14.76 -1.25 17.41
N SER A 40 16.05 -0.89 17.32
CA SER A 40 16.74 -0.17 18.39
C SER A 40 16.12 1.20 18.66
N ALA A 41 15.70 1.93 17.61
CA ALA A 41 15.02 3.20 17.75
C ALA A 41 13.65 3.07 18.44
N LEU A 42 12.88 2.03 18.10
CA LEU A 42 11.60 1.72 18.74
C LEU A 42 11.77 1.36 20.20
N ILE A 43 12.76 0.52 20.54
CA ILE A 43 13.08 0.17 21.93
C ILE A 43 13.41 1.43 22.73
N ARG A 44 14.24 2.34 22.22
CA ARG A 44 14.53 3.61 22.91
C ARG A 44 13.29 4.51 23.04
N SER A 45 12.39 4.48 22.07
CA SER A 45 11.20 5.33 22.08
C SER A 45 10.15 4.92 23.12
N ILE A 46 10.16 3.65 23.57
CA ILE A 46 9.15 3.14 24.51
C ILE A 46 9.29 3.73 25.91
N ASP A 47 10.49 4.16 26.30
CA ASP A 47 10.74 4.81 27.59
C ASP A 47 9.99 6.15 27.72
N ALA A 48 9.58 6.74 26.59
CA ALA A 48 8.79 7.97 26.54
C ALA A 48 7.29 7.73 26.30
N ALA A 49 6.80 6.48 26.36
CA ALA A 49 5.41 6.15 26.04
C ALA A 49 4.37 6.80 26.98
N ASN A 50 4.79 7.27 28.16
CA ASN A 50 3.96 8.02 29.10
C ASN A 50 3.76 9.50 28.71
N ARG A 51 4.38 9.97 27.62
CA ARG A 51 4.30 11.35 27.14
C ARG A 51 3.54 11.43 25.82
N TYR A 52 2.79 12.52 25.64
CA TYR A 52 2.18 12.82 24.34
C TYR A 52 3.25 13.12 23.28
N PRO A 53 2.99 12.80 21.99
CA PRO A 53 3.78 13.29 20.87
C PRO A 53 3.63 14.81 20.72
N GLU A 54 4.24 15.40 19.69
CA GLU A 54 3.97 16.81 19.35
C GLU A 54 2.48 17.02 19.08
N PHE A 55 1.95 18.20 19.49
CA PHE A 55 0.54 18.55 19.27
C PHE A 55 0.19 18.41 17.78
N LEU A 56 1.00 18.99 16.90
CA LEU A 56 1.04 18.64 15.48
C LEU A 56 2.41 18.04 15.15
N PRO A 57 2.49 17.00 14.29
CA PRO A 57 3.72 16.25 14.02
C PRO A 57 4.70 16.98 13.08
N GLU A 58 5.11 18.20 13.45
CA GLU A 58 5.93 19.09 12.63
C GLU A 58 7.34 18.54 12.36
N ARG A 59 8.01 17.91 13.35
CA ARG A 59 9.34 17.31 13.10
C ARG A 59 9.29 16.15 12.13
N LEU A 60 8.26 15.31 12.20
CA LEU A 60 8.08 14.20 11.25
C LEU A 60 7.78 14.75 9.85
N ARG A 61 6.91 15.77 9.77
CA ARG A 61 6.59 16.48 8.52
C ARG A 61 7.85 17.03 7.87
N ALA A 62 8.68 17.75 8.63
CA ALA A 62 9.92 18.32 8.14
C ALA A 62 10.96 17.26 7.74
N LEU A 63 11.05 16.14 8.48
CA LEU A 63 11.94 15.04 8.16
C LEU A 63 11.59 14.40 6.80
N ILE A 64 10.31 14.12 6.57
CA ILE A 64 9.82 13.56 5.31
C ILE A 64 10.01 14.57 4.16
N ALA A 65 9.69 15.84 4.39
CA ALA A 65 9.84 16.90 3.41
C ALA A 65 11.29 17.02 2.91
N ARG A 66 12.27 17.03 3.84
CA ARG A 66 13.70 17.02 3.49
C ARG A 66 14.10 15.79 2.69
N ARG A 67 13.60 14.60 3.06
CA ARG A 67 13.91 13.37 2.35
C ARG A 67 13.38 13.36 0.92
N VAL A 68 12.17 13.89 0.72
CA VAL A 68 11.52 13.93 -0.60
C VAL A 68 12.04 15.09 -1.46
N GLY A 69 12.61 16.14 -0.85
CA GLY A 69 13.10 17.33 -1.55
C GLY A 69 12.00 18.37 -1.79
N VAL A 70 11.03 18.48 -0.88
CA VAL A 70 9.96 19.48 -0.93
C VAL A 70 9.93 20.34 0.34
N CYS A 71 9.26 21.48 0.27
CA CYS A 71 8.97 22.28 1.46
C CYS A 71 8.04 21.52 2.42
N GLY A 72 8.19 21.76 3.73
CA GLY A 72 7.36 21.13 4.76
C GLY A 72 5.87 21.36 4.55
N ASP A 73 5.49 22.55 4.09
CA ASP A 73 4.12 22.96 3.79
C ASP A 73 3.45 22.20 2.64
N ARG A 74 4.14 21.22 2.03
CA ARG A 74 3.62 20.32 0.99
C ARG A 74 3.43 18.88 1.47
N VAL A 75 3.67 18.61 2.75
CA VAL A 75 3.53 17.28 3.36
C VAL A 75 2.32 17.25 4.29
N VAL A 76 1.52 16.19 4.19
CA VAL A 76 0.41 15.86 5.09
C VAL A 76 0.67 14.51 5.74
N LEU A 77 0.21 14.28 6.97
CA LEU A 77 0.49 13.06 7.73
C LEU A 77 -0.79 12.34 8.13
N GLY A 78 -0.72 11.01 8.21
CA GLY A 78 -1.86 10.19 8.61
C GLY A 78 -1.44 8.82 9.13
N ALA A 79 -2.40 8.14 9.76
CA ALA A 79 -2.25 6.79 10.28
C ALA A 79 -2.16 5.76 9.14
N GLY A 80 -1.00 5.68 8.50
CA GLY A 80 -0.79 4.97 7.24
C GLY A 80 -1.40 5.73 6.04
N ALA A 81 -1.20 5.19 4.83
CA ALA A 81 -1.79 5.75 3.61
C ALA A 81 -3.33 5.87 3.72
N THR A 82 -4.01 4.87 4.26
CA THR A 82 -5.46 4.90 4.50
C THR A 82 -5.88 6.08 5.39
N GLY A 83 -5.12 6.40 6.43
CA GLY A 83 -5.38 7.56 7.28
C GLY A 83 -5.20 8.89 6.55
N VAL A 84 -4.22 8.99 5.65
CA VAL A 84 -4.04 10.17 4.77
C VAL A 84 -5.23 10.31 3.81
N VAL A 85 -5.64 9.20 3.17
CA VAL A 85 -6.78 9.20 2.24
C VAL A 85 -8.07 9.61 2.96
N LEU A 86 -8.41 8.97 4.07
CA LEU A 86 -9.65 9.28 4.81
C LEU A 86 -9.66 10.74 5.30
N HIS A 87 -8.51 11.25 5.77
CA HIS A 87 -8.36 12.65 6.15
C HIS A 87 -8.64 13.56 4.94
N ALA A 88 -8.04 13.27 3.78
CA ALA A 88 -8.26 14.05 2.57
C ALA A 88 -9.72 14.03 2.10
N LEU A 89 -10.36 12.85 2.09
CA LEU A 89 -11.77 12.74 1.71
C LEU A 89 -12.65 13.60 2.61
N ARG A 90 -12.52 13.47 3.94
CA ARG A 90 -13.31 14.26 4.90
C ARG A 90 -13.12 15.76 4.79
N ALA A 91 -11.92 16.21 4.40
CA ALA A 91 -11.61 17.63 4.28
C ALA A 91 -12.04 18.25 2.93
N LEU A 92 -12.19 17.44 1.87
CA LEU A 92 -12.32 17.92 0.49
C LEU A 92 -13.65 17.57 -0.19
N THR A 93 -14.46 16.73 0.46
CA THR A 93 -15.71 16.19 -0.08
C THR A 93 -16.88 16.42 0.88
N SER A 94 -18.09 16.30 0.37
CA SER A 94 -19.34 16.26 1.12
C SER A 94 -20.04 14.91 0.93
N PRO A 95 -20.86 14.46 1.90
CA PRO A 95 -21.69 13.26 1.71
C PRO A 95 -22.51 13.35 0.41
N GLY A 96 -22.53 12.27 -0.36
CA GLY A 96 -23.15 12.18 -1.67
C GLY A 96 -22.22 12.48 -2.85
N ASP A 97 -21.08 13.14 -2.63
CA ASP A 97 -20.09 13.36 -3.69
C ASP A 97 -19.61 12.04 -4.29
N ALA A 98 -19.35 12.04 -5.60
CA ALA A 98 -18.87 10.86 -6.30
C ALA A 98 -17.35 10.69 -6.18
N MET A 99 -16.91 9.45 -5.99
CA MET A 99 -15.51 9.03 -5.96
C MET A 99 -15.27 7.94 -7.01
N VAL A 100 -14.47 8.24 -8.03
CA VAL A 100 -14.15 7.33 -9.12
C VAL A 100 -12.99 6.42 -8.72
N ILE A 101 -13.16 5.11 -8.88
CA ILE A 101 -12.17 4.08 -8.57
C ILE A 101 -12.12 3.01 -9.66
N ALA A 102 -10.95 2.40 -9.87
CA ALA A 102 -10.84 1.22 -10.71
C ALA A 102 -11.49 -0.01 -10.04
N THR A 103 -11.88 -1.03 -10.81
CA THR A 103 -12.33 -2.34 -10.28
C THR A 103 -11.74 -3.52 -11.06
N PRO A 104 -11.16 -4.54 -10.37
CA PRO A 104 -10.88 -4.56 -8.93
C PRO A 104 -9.83 -3.52 -8.53
N THR A 105 -9.80 -3.13 -7.24
CA THR A 105 -8.78 -2.22 -6.68
C THR A 105 -8.40 -2.62 -5.26
N PHE A 106 -7.61 -1.79 -4.57
CA PHE A 106 -7.34 -1.98 -3.16
C PHE A 106 -8.65 -1.86 -2.35
N ASP A 107 -8.98 -2.92 -1.60
CA ASP A 107 -10.25 -3.04 -0.87
C ASP A 107 -10.51 -1.88 0.12
N GLY A 108 -9.46 -1.14 0.50
CA GLY A 108 -9.59 0.03 1.34
C GLY A 108 -10.33 1.19 0.67
N TYR A 109 -10.36 1.33 -0.66
CA TYR A 109 -11.01 2.47 -1.31
C TYR A 109 -12.54 2.46 -1.18
N PRO A 110 -13.26 1.36 -1.48
CA PRO A 110 -14.69 1.30 -1.21
C PRO A 110 -15.01 1.59 0.27
N ILE A 111 -14.20 1.06 1.19
CA ILE A 111 -14.38 1.25 2.64
C ILE A 111 -14.23 2.73 3.02
N VAL A 112 -13.14 3.40 2.60
CA VAL A 112 -12.94 4.82 2.97
C VAL A 112 -13.91 5.76 2.26
N ALA A 113 -14.40 5.39 1.07
CA ALA A 113 -15.47 6.12 0.39
C ALA A 113 -16.76 6.06 1.22
N GLU A 114 -17.16 4.86 1.67
CA GLU A 114 -18.31 4.66 2.55
C GLU A 114 -18.16 5.41 3.88
N MET A 115 -16.99 5.31 4.53
CA MET A 115 -16.68 6.04 5.78
C MET A 115 -16.74 7.56 5.64
N ALA A 116 -16.59 8.09 4.42
CA ALA A 116 -16.71 9.51 4.10
C ALA A 116 -18.10 9.88 3.53
N GLY A 117 -19.01 8.92 3.39
CA GLY A 117 -20.36 9.14 2.85
C GLY A 117 -20.39 9.37 1.34
N LEU A 118 -19.40 8.87 0.60
CA LEU A 118 -19.24 9.08 -0.84
C LEU A 118 -19.88 7.97 -1.66
N THR A 119 -20.26 8.30 -2.89
CA THR A 119 -20.80 7.34 -3.87
C THR A 119 -19.68 6.82 -4.76
N PRO A 120 -19.30 5.53 -4.70
CA PRO A 120 -18.29 4.98 -5.59
C PRO A 120 -18.80 4.89 -7.03
N VAL A 121 -18.01 5.40 -7.98
CA VAL A 121 -18.20 5.18 -9.42
C VAL A 121 -17.07 4.27 -9.88
N THR A 122 -17.40 3.10 -10.41
CA THR A 122 -16.38 2.10 -10.76
C THR A 122 -16.06 2.11 -12.24
N VAL A 123 -14.78 1.99 -12.57
CA VAL A 123 -14.26 1.82 -13.93
C VAL A 123 -13.50 0.50 -14.00
N PRO A 124 -13.83 -0.43 -14.90
CA PRO A 124 -13.09 -1.69 -15.00
C PRO A 124 -11.63 -1.45 -15.38
N LEU A 125 -10.73 -2.32 -14.92
CA LEU A 125 -9.39 -2.42 -15.49
C LEU A 125 -9.47 -2.85 -16.96
N ASP A 126 -8.40 -2.60 -17.71
CA ASP A 126 -8.27 -3.15 -19.06
C ASP A 126 -8.06 -4.68 -19.04
N GLY A 127 -8.06 -5.30 -20.22
CA GLY A 127 -7.88 -6.75 -20.37
C GLY A 127 -6.52 -7.30 -19.87
N HIS A 128 -5.56 -6.42 -19.57
CA HIS A 128 -4.23 -6.77 -19.05
C HIS A 128 -4.08 -6.42 -17.56
N GLY A 129 -5.12 -5.86 -16.93
CA GLY A 129 -5.13 -5.49 -15.52
C GLY A 129 -4.51 -4.13 -15.23
N HIS A 130 -4.36 -3.25 -16.22
CA HIS A 130 -3.98 -1.84 -16.04
C HIS A 130 -5.20 -0.96 -15.78
N ASN A 131 -4.98 0.20 -15.16
CA ASN A 131 -6.00 1.22 -15.04
C ASN A 131 -6.38 1.71 -16.45
N ASP A 132 -7.68 1.73 -16.78
CA ASP A 132 -8.16 2.46 -17.95
C ASP A 132 -8.18 3.96 -17.62
N LEU A 133 -7.02 4.61 -17.84
CA LEU A 133 -6.85 6.03 -17.53
C LEU A 133 -7.77 6.93 -18.38
N ASP A 134 -8.20 6.50 -19.55
CA ASP A 134 -9.09 7.31 -20.38
C ASP A 134 -10.53 7.28 -19.85
N ALA A 135 -11.03 6.09 -19.52
CA ALA A 135 -12.33 5.94 -18.87
C ALA A 135 -12.34 6.57 -17.46
N LEU A 136 -11.25 6.47 -16.70
CA LEU A 136 -11.12 7.14 -15.40
C LEU A 136 -11.18 8.67 -15.55
N ALA A 137 -10.54 9.25 -16.57
CA ALA A 137 -10.59 10.69 -16.81
C ALA A 137 -11.98 11.17 -17.23
N GLU A 138 -12.71 10.35 -18.00
CA GLU A 138 -14.09 10.64 -18.42
C GLU A 138 -15.05 10.59 -17.23
N ALA A 139 -14.96 9.55 -16.40
CA ALA A 139 -15.76 9.44 -15.18
C ALA A 139 -15.41 10.56 -14.17
N ALA A 140 -14.14 10.97 -14.11
CA ALA A 140 -13.69 12.04 -13.23
C ALA A 140 -14.36 13.39 -13.52
N ALA A 141 -14.84 13.62 -14.75
CA ALA A 141 -15.45 14.88 -15.14
C ALA A 141 -16.69 15.28 -14.31
N GLY A 142 -17.41 14.29 -13.76
CA GLY A 142 -18.58 14.49 -12.90
C GLY A 142 -18.35 14.14 -11.43
N ALA A 143 -17.09 13.91 -11.02
CA ALA A 143 -16.76 13.40 -9.70
C ALA A 143 -15.89 14.37 -8.90
N ARG A 144 -15.99 14.27 -7.58
CA ARG A 144 -15.17 15.09 -6.67
C ARG A 144 -13.77 14.53 -6.49
N VAL A 145 -13.64 13.20 -6.58
CA VAL A 145 -12.39 12.48 -6.39
C VAL A 145 -12.23 11.41 -7.46
N VAL A 146 -11.01 11.23 -7.96
CA VAL A 146 -10.62 10.06 -8.75
C VAL A 146 -9.34 9.46 -8.15
N VAL A 147 -9.30 8.14 -8.06
CA VAL A 147 -8.17 7.39 -7.53
C VAL A 147 -7.40 6.71 -8.66
N VAL A 148 -6.08 6.82 -8.60
CA VAL A 148 -5.16 6.01 -9.41
C VAL A 148 -4.15 5.36 -8.47
N CYS A 149 -4.14 4.03 -8.41
CA CYS A 149 -3.13 3.27 -7.65
C CYS A 149 -2.04 2.80 -8.60
N ARG A 150 -0.79 3.19 -8.33
CA ARG A 150 0.35 3.00 -9.24
C ARG A 150 1.67 2.82 -8.45
N PRO A 151 2.27 1.62 -8.39
CA PRO A 151 1.79 0.34 -8.93
C PRO A 151 0.41 -0.08 -8.41
N HIS A 152 -0.40 -0.65 -9.30
CA HIS A 152 -1.79 -1.01 -9.02
C HIS A 152 -1.90 -2.17 -8.03
N ASN A 153 -2.89 -2.12 -7.15
CA ASN A 153 -3.25 -3.22 -6.26
C ASN A 153 -4.69 -3.62 -6.61
N PRO A 154 -4.95 -4.83 -7.13
CA PRO A 154 -4.15 -6.03 -6.88
C PRO A 154 -3.21 -6.50 -7.97
N THR A 155 -3.25 -5.94 -9.17
CA THR A 155 -2.60 -6.52 -10.34
C THR A 155 -1.09 -6.30 -10.38
N GLY A 156 -0.58 -5.33 -9.65
CA GLY A 156 0.85 -4.98 -9.63
C GLY A 156 1.31 -4.24 -10.88
N THR A 157 0.45 -4.06 -11.87
CA THR A 157 0.73 -3.32 -13.11
C THR A 157 1.02 -1.86 -12.81
N MET A 158 1.63 -1.17 -13.77
CA MET A 158 2.04 0.21 -13.59
C MET A 158 2.01 0.93 -14.94
N GLU A 159 1.22 1.99 -15.04
CA GLU A 159 1.14 2.85 -16.21
C GLU A 159 2.44 3.64 -16.36
N THR A 160 2.80 4.08 -17.55
CA THR A 160 4.00 4.89 -17.77
C THR A 160 3.83 6.32 -17.24
N VAL A 161 4.95 7.02 -17.01
CA VAL A 161 4.94 8.44 -16.63
C VAL A 161 4.18 9.29 -17.66
N ALA A 162 4.34 9.00 -18.96
CA ALA A 162 3.69 9.74 -20.03
C ALA A 162 2.15 9.59 -19.99
N GLU A 163 1.66 8.37 -19.75
CA GLU A 163 0.24 8.06 -19.65
C GLU A 163 -0.41 8.77 -18.45
N VAL A 164 0.24 8.74 -17.28
CA VAL A 164 -0.25 9.47 -16.10
C VAL A 164 -0.27 10.98 -16.35
N LEU A 165 0.76 11.54 -16.99
CA LEU A 165 0.76 12.97 -17.31
C LEU A 165 -0.31 13.37 -18.33
N ARG A 166 -0.69 12.45 -19.24
CA ARG A 166 -1.81 12.65 -20.17
C ARG A 166 -3.14 12.61 -19.42
N PHE A 167 -3.33 11.62 -18.55
CA PHE A 167 -4.49 11.50 -17.66
C PHE A 167 -4.71 12.78 -16.83
N LEU A 168 -3.68 13.26 -16.13
CA LEU A 168 -3.76 14.44 -15.28
C LEU A 168 -4.10 15.73 -16.04
N ARG A 169 -3.82 15.81 -17.35
CA ARG A 169 -4.23 16.95 -18.18
C ARG A 169 -5.70 16.89 -18.59
N ARG A 170 -6.30 15.70 -18.60
CA ARG A 170 -7.72 15.49 -18.93
C ARG A 170 -8.63 15.66 -17.72
N VAL A 171 -8.16 15.34 -16.52
CA VAL A 171 -8.95 15.49 -15.28
C VAL A 171 -9.21 16.97 -14.98
N PRO A 172 -10.45 17.38 -14.67
CA PRO A 172 -10.76 18.75 -14.26
C PRO A 172 -9.96 19.19 -13.03
N ARG A 173 -9.66 20.50 -12.94
CA ARG A 173 -8.86 21.06 -11.84
C ARG A 173 -9.57 21.04 -10.49
N ASP A 174 -10.88 20.93 -10.48
CA ASP A 174 -11.74 20.86 -9.29
C ASP A 174 -12.01 19.42 -8.82
N THR A 175 -11.62 18.42 -9.60
CA THR A 175 -11.58 17.01 -9.18
C THR A 175 -10.24 16.71 -8.50
N ILE A 176 -10.28 16.19 -7.29
CA ILE A 176 -9.07 15.76 -6.57
C ILE A 176 -8.58 14.43 -7.14
N VAL A 177 -7.31 14.38 -7.51
CA VAL A 177 -6.66 13.13 -7.93
C VAL A 177 -5.88 12.56 -6.74
N LEU A 178 -6.32 11.41 -6.25
CA LEU A 178 -5.57 10.60 -5.29
C LEU A 178 -4.65 9.67 -6.07
N LEU A 179 -3.36 9.99 -6.10
CA LEU A 179 -2.34 9.13 -6.71
C LEU A 179 -1.66 8.30 -5.62
N ASP A 180 -2.02 7.03 -5.51
CA ASP A 180 -1.47 6.13 -4.49
C ASP A 180 -0.22 5.43 -4.99
N GLU A 181 0.89 5.77 -4.35
CA GLU A 181 2.24 5.29 -4.59
C GLU A 181 2.73 4.39 -3.44
N ALA A 182 1.85 3.61 -2.80
CA ALA A 182 2.20 2.76 -1.65
C ALA A 182 3.31 1.72 -1.93
N TYR A 183 3.56 1.41 -3.20
CA TYR A 183 4.57 0.44 -3.64
C TYR A 183 5.70 1.06 -4.47
N ILE A 184 5.81 2.40 -4.50
CA ILE A 184 6.75 3.10 -5.39
C ILE A 184 8.22 2.74 -5.16
N GLU A 185 8.60 2.36 -3.95
CA GLU A 185 9.97 1.93 -3.65
C GLU A 185 10.40 0.66 -4.42
N PHE A 186 9.44 -0.15 -4.88
CA PHE A 186 9.69 -1.35 -5.70
C PHE A 186 9.78 -1.07 -7.21
N ALA A 187 9.35 0.11 -7.66
CA ALA A 187 9.47 0.54 -9.05
C ALA A 187 10.91 0.96 -9.37
N ALA A 188 11.34 0.75 -10.61
CA ALA A 188 12.63 1.27 -11.11
C ALA A 188 12.62 2.81 -11.04
N VAL A 189 13.78 3.43 -10.85
CA VAL A 189 13.88 4.88 -10.57
C VAL A 189 13.37 5.70 -11.76
N GLU A 190 13.69 5.26 -12.96
CA GLU A 190 13.28 5.81 -14.25
C GLU A 190 11.76 5.80 -14.48
N ASP A 191 11.04 4.89 -13.82
CA ASP A 191 9.57 4.76 -13.95
C ASP A 191 8.81 5.56 -12.90
N ARG A 192 9.51 6.20 -11.95
CA ARG A 192 8.89 6.97 -10.87
C ARG A 192 8.49 8.36 -11.34
N LEU A 193 7.37 8.83 -10.82
CA LEU A 193 6.96 10.21 -10.99
C LEU A 193 7.78 11.11 -10.05
N ASP A 194 8.28 12.23 -10.57
CA ASP A 194 8.79 13.30 -9.71
C ASP A 194 7.61 13.99 -9.03
N ALA A 195 7.32 13.58 -7.81
CA ALA A 195 6.22 14.10 -7.01
C ALA A 195 6.33 15.62 -6.78
N ALA A 196 7.54 16.19 -6.67
CA ALA A 196 7.73 17.62 -6.45
C ALA A 196 7.29 18.43 -7.68
N THR A 197 7.68 17.98 -8.87
CA THR A 197 7.21 18.56 -10.14
C THR A 197 5.71 18.33 -10.32
N LEU A 198 5.21 17.13 -9.98
CA LEU A 198 3.81 16.75 -10.17
C LEU A 198 2.85 17.67 -9.39
N ILE A 199 3.05 17.81 -8.08
CA ILE A 199 2.17 18.60 -7.21
C ILE A 199 2.32 20.12 -7.43
N SER A 200 3.41 20.56 -8.07
CA SER A 200 3.58 21.94 -8.51
C SER A 200 2.78 22.23 -9.78
N ARG A 201 2.72 21.26 -10.70
CA ARG A 201 2.04 21.39 -12.00
C ARG A 201 0.54 21.12 -11.92
N PHE A 202 0.13 20.21 -11.05
CA PHE A 202 -1.26 19.78 -10.88
C PHE A 202 -1.67 19.96 -9.42
N PRO A 203 -2.18 21.14 -9.04
CA PRO A 203 -2.40 21.49 -7.64
C PRO A 203 -3.52 20.68 -6.95
N ASN A 204 -4.35 19.99 -7.74
CA ASN A 204 -5.41 19.07 -7.33
C ASN A 204 -4.93 17.62 -7.12
N VAL A 205 -3.64 17.33 -7.31
CA VAL A 205 -3.06 16.00 -7.04
C VAL A 205 -2.61 15.90 -5.59
N LEU A 206 -3.03 14.83 -4.93
CA LEU A 206 -2.48 14.35 -3.66
C LEU A 206 -1.80 13.00 -3.90
N VAL A 207 -0.47 12.98 -3.83
CA VAL A 207 0.32 11.74 -3.91
C VAL A 207 0.36 11.11 -2.52
N VAL A 208 -0.05 9.85 -2.38
CA VAL A 208 -0.10 9.14 -1.10
C VAL A 208 0.99 8.08 -1.04
N ARG A 209 1.75 8.05 0.05
CA ARG A 209 2.83 7.08 0.30
C ARG A 209 2.78 6.54 1.72
N THR A 210 3.47 5.43 1.96
CA THR A 210 3.39 4.69 3.23
C THR A 210 4.72 4.10 3.66
N PHE A 211 4.91 3.98 4.97
CA PHE A 211 6.00 3.19 5.55
C PHE A 211 5.60 1.73 5.80
N SER A 212 4.39 1.32 5.40
CA SER A 212 3.90 -0.03 5.67
C SER A 212 4.52 -1.11 4.79
N LYS A 213 4.95 -0.77 3.56
CA LYS A 213 5.35 -1.74 2.53
C LYS A 213 6.86 -1.96 2.50
N ALA A 214 7.60 -1.22 1.66
CA ALA A 214 9.05 -1.40 1.54
C ALA A 214 9.81 -1.21 2.87
N TYR A 215 9.38 -0.24 3.69
CA TYR A 215 9.99 0.03 5.00
C TYR A 215 9.66 -1.02 6.07
N GLY A 216 8.66 -1.88 5.87
CA GLY A 216 8.32 -2.96 6.80
C GLY A 216 7.73 -2.49 8.13
N LEU A 217 7.06 -1.34 8.16
CA LEU A 217 6.49 -0.74 9.37
C LEU A 217 4.96 -0.73 9.36
N ALA A 218 4.34 -1.80 8.83
CA ALA A 218 2.89 -1.90 8.70
C ALA A 218 2.18 -1.68 10.04
N GLY A 219 2.65 -2.30 11.13
CA GLY A 219 2.08 -2.14 12.47
C GLY A 219 2.21 -0.73 13.08
N LEU A 220 3.12 0.13 12.59
CA LEU A 220 3.33 1.47 13.16
C LEU A 220 2.38 2.53 12.60
N ARG A 221 1.63 2.20 11.54
CA ARG A 221 0.60 3.08 10.96
C ARG A 221 1.15 4.47 10.58
N ILE A 222 2.22 4.52 9.79
CA ILE A 222 2.83 5.78 9.34
C ILE A 222 2.63 5.95 7.83
N GLY A 223 1.97 7.03 7.43
CA GLY A 223 1.79 7.41 6.03
C GLY A 223 1.84 8.91 5.85
N TYR A 224 2.07 9.33 4.61
CA TYR A 224 2.16 10.74 4.25
C TYR A 224 1.57 11.02 2.88
N GLY A 225 1.10 12.24 2.71
CA GLY A 225 0.65 12.81 1.44
C GLY A 225 1.61 13.91 0.98
N LEU A 226 1.79 14.04 -0.33
CA LEU A 226 2.47 15.16 -0.98
C LEU A 226 1.44 15.91 -1.83
N ALA A 227 1.33 17.21 -1.63
CA ALA A 227 0.34 18.04 -2.30
C ALA A 227 0.87 19.45 -2.57
N SER A 228 0.13 20.23 -3.37
CA SER A 228 0.40 21.66 -3.48
C SER A 228 0.34 22.33 -2.10
N ALA A 229 1.04 23.46 -1.94
CA ALA A 229 1.06 24.16 -0.65
C ALA A 229 -0.34 24.61 -0.21
N GLU A 230 -1.22 24.94 -1.16
CA GLU A 230 -2.61 25.29 -0.89
C GLU A 230 -3.40 24.08 -0.38
N LEU A 231 -3.38 22.98 -1.13
CA LEU A 231 -4.10 21.75 -0.76
C LEU A 231 -3.58 21.19 0.57
N SER A 232 -2.25 21.13 0.75
CA SER A 232 -1.64 20.68 2.00
C SER A 232 -2.00 21.60 3.17
N ARG A 233 -2.15 22.92 2.97
CA ARG A 233 -2.58 23.83 4.03
C ARG A 233 -4.01 23.53 4.47
N THR A 234 -4.93 23.36 3.51
CA THR A 234 -6.32 22.97 3.78
C THR A 234 -6.36 21.69 4.63
N LEU A 235 -5.64 20.66 4.20
CA LEU A 235 -5.54 19.40 4.95
C LEU A 235 -4.88 19.59 6.32
N TRP A 236 -3.83 20.40 6.42
CA TRP A 236 -3.14 20.62 7.69
C TRP A 236 -4.04 21.28 8.75
N THR A 237 -5.02 22.12 8.35
CA THR A 237 -5.97 22.71 9.31
C THR A 237 -6.85 21.66 10.02
N GLN A 238 -7.01 20.49 9.41
CA GLN A 238 -7.78 19.36 9.94
C GLN A 238 -6.89 18.24 10.49
N GLN A 239 -5.56 18.46 10.56
CA GLN A 239 -4.62 17.48 11.09
C GLN A 239 -4.97 17.18 12.56
N LEU A 240 -5.23 15.91 12.86
CA LEU A 240 -5.61 15.47 14.20
C LEU A 240 -4.49 15.78 15.21
N PRO A 241 -4.77 16.57 16.27
CA PRO A 241 -3.79 16.79 17.32
C PRO A 241 -3.40 15.51 18.04
N PHE A 242 -2.11 15.34 18.33
CA PHE A 242 -1.52 14.12 18.89
C PHE A 242 -1.82 12.84 18.08
N GLY A 243 -2.25 12.97 16.82
CA GLY A 243 -2.75 11.85 16.01
C GLY A 243 -1.68 10.90 15.45
N ILE A 244 -0.39 11.21 15.62
CA ILE A 244 0.73 10.38 15.18
C ILE A 244 1.53 9.92 16.39
N ALA A 245 1.74 8.61 16.50
CA ALA A 245 2.47 8.01 17.62
C ALA A 245 3.90 8.57 17.74
N ILE A 246 4.37 8.76 18.98
CA ILE A 246 5.71 9.29 19.28
C ILE A 246 6.84 8.45 18.66
N THR A 247 6.59 7.15 18.48
CA THR A 247 7.53 6.19 17.90
C THR A 247 7.78 6.44 16.41
N ALA A 248 6.87 7.13 15.71
CA ALA A 248 6.93 7.33 14.27
C ALA A 248 8.15 8.16 13.84
N LEU A 249 8.45 9.24 14.56
CA LEU A 249 9.58 10.12 14.23
C LEU A 249 10.92 9.36 14.23
N LEU A 250 11.16 8.60 15.30
CA LEU A 250 12.39 7.82 15.44
C LEU A 250 12.45 6.63 14.48
N ALA A 251 11.32 5.96 14.22
CA ALA A 251 11.27 4.86 13.27
C ALA A 251 11.54 5.31 11.84
N VAL A 252 10.99 6.46 11.42
CA VAL A 252 11.23 7.04 10.09
C VAL A 252 12.67 7.53 9.96
N ALA A 253 13.20 8.25 10.95
CA ALA A 253 14.59 8.70 10.95
C ALA A 253 15.57 7.50 10.82
N ALA A 254 15.40 6.48 11.66
CA ALA A 254 16.23 5.28 11.62
C ALA A 254 16.09 4.48 10.31
N SER A 255 14.92 4.56 9.65
CA SER A 255 14.73 3.95 8.33
C SER A 255 15.49 4.68 7.23
N TYR A 256 15.52 6.02 7.29
CA TYR A 256 16.28 6.84 6.34
C TYR A 256 17.79 6.71 6.55
N ASP A 257 18.26 6.64 7.81
CA ASP A 257 19.68 6.40 8.11
C ASP A 257 20.15 5.01 7.65
N ALA A 258 19.25 4.03 7.61
CA ALA A 258 19.53 2.65 7.19
C ALA A 258 19.13 2.37 5.71
N GLU A 259 19.17 3.39 4.85
CA GLU A 259 18.75 3.30 3.44
C GLU A 259 19.42 2.14 2.68
N ASP A 260 20.72 1.93 2.85
CA ASP A 260 21.42 0.86 2.14
C ASP A 260 20.83 -0.53 2.46
N GLN A 261 20.47 -0.77 3.72
CA GLN A 261 19.84 -2.02 4.15
C GLN A 261 18.41 -2.14 3.63
N LEU A 262 17.68 -1.02 3.57
CA LEU A 262 16.35 -0.96 2.96
C LEU A 262 16.42 -1.32 1.47
N LEU A 263 17.34 -0.71 0.72
CA LEU A 263 17.55 -0.97 -0.70
C LEU A 263 17.98 -2.43 -0.95
N GLN A 264 18.81 -2.99 -0.08
CA GLN A 264 19.16 -4.42 -0.13
C GLN A 264 17.92 -5.31 0.00
N ARG A 265 17.03 -5.03 0.96
CA ARG A 265 15.78 -5.79 1.14
C ARG A 265 14.85 -5.66 -0.06
N ILE A 266 14.70 -4.46 -0.62
CA ILE A 266 13.92 -4.24 -1.84
C ILE A 266 14.47 -5.09 -2.99
N ARG A 267 15.80 -5.13 -3.18
CA ARG A 267 16.44 -5.98 -4.20
C ARG A 267 16.17 -7.46 -3.98
N LEU A 268 16.22 -7.94 -2.74
CA LEU A 268 15.90 -9.34 -2.41
C LEU A 268 14.44 -9.69 -2.75
N ILE A 269 13.49 -8.84 -2.36
CA ILE A 269 12.06 -9.04 -2.65
C ILE A 269 11.82 -9.04 -4.16
N THR A 270 12.39 -8.07 -4.89
CA THR A 270 12.24 -7.99 -6.35
C THR A 270 12.91 -9.16 -7.07
N ALA A 271 14.05 -9.65 -6.59
CA ALA A 271 14.69 -10.85 -7.12
C ALA A 271 13.85 -12.11 -6.89
N GLU A 272 13.25 -12.26 -5.70
CA GLU A 272 12.37 -13.37 -5.40
C GLU A 272 11.06 -13.32 -6.21
N ARG A 273 10.50 -12.12 -6.41
CA ARG A 273 9.36 -11.89 -7.32
C ARG A 273 9.67 -12.39 -8.73
N ARG A 274 10.84 -12.01 -9.27
CA ARG A 274 11.31 -12.45 -10.60
C ARG A 274 11.47 -13.97 -10.66
N TYR A 275 12.07 -14.57 -9.63
CA TYR A 275 12.22 -16.02 -9.53
C TYR A 275 10.86 -16.72 -9.56
N LEU A 276 9.92 -16.33 -8.69
CA LEU A 276 8.61 -16.97 -8.60
C LEU A 276 7.82 -16.79 -9.91
N ARG A 277 7.85 -15.60 -10.52
CA ARG A 277 7.25 -15.34 -11.84
C ARG A 277 7.80 -16.28 -12.91
N MET A 278 9.13 -16.39 -13.01
CA MET A 278 9.78 -17.28 -13.99
C MET A 278 9.38 -18.74 -13.78
N ARG A 279 9.30 -19.19 -12.52
CA ARG A 279 8.90 -20.57 -12.20
C ARG A 279 7.43 -20.83 -12.50
N LEU A 280 6.53 -19.90 -12.20
CA LEU A 280 5.12 -19.99 -12.58
C LEU A 280 4.94 -20.03 -14.10
N SER A 281 5.66 -19.17 -14.82
CA SER A 281 5.67 -19.17 -16.29
C SER A 281 6.16 -20.51 -16.87
N SER A 282 7.17 -21.16 -16.27
CA SER A 282 7.63 -22.49 -16.69
C SER A 282 6.59 -23.60 -16.48
N LEU A 283 5.58 -23.36 -15.64
CA LEU A 283 4.42 -24.23 -15.42
C LEU A 283 3.22 -23.85 -16.31
N GLY A 284 3.39 -22.90 -17.23
CA GLY A 284 2.31 -22.38 -18.06
C GLY A 284 1.34 -21.43 -17.33
N ILE A 285 1.70 -20.96 -16.13
CA ILE A 285 0.86 -20.05 -15.34
C ILE A 285 1.24 -18.61 -15.67
N TYR A 286 0.29 -17.85 -16.20
CA TYR A 286 0.44 -16.43 -16.44
C TYR A 286 0.33 -15.62 -15.14
N THR A 287 1.11 -14.54 -15.05
CA THR A 287 0.98 -13.49 -14.04
C THR A 287 1.09 -12.14 -14.72
N THR A 288 0.41 -11.13 -14.20
CA THR A 288 0.59 -9.74 -14.64
C THR A 288 2.02 -9.23 -14.40
N ASP A 289 2.39 -8.15 -15.09
CA ASP A 289 3.66 -7.46 -14.87
C ASP A 289 3.66 -6.73 -13.52
N ALA A 290 4.21 -7.40 -12.50
CA ALA A 290 4.21 -6.89 -11.14
C ALA A 290 5.39 -5.93 -10.87
N HIS A 291 5.07 -4.75 -10.35
CA HIS A 291 6.00 -3.71 -9.88
C HIS A 291 5.92 -3.46 -8.36
N ALA A 292 5.28 -4.36 -7.60
CA ALA A 292 5.08 -4.27 -6.14
C ALA A 292 5.66 -5.48 -5.36
N ASN A 293 5.48 -5.57 -4.04
CA ASN A 293 5.93 -6.72 -3.23
C ASN A 293 4.99 -7.94 -3.29
N PHE A 294 4.26 -8.10 -4.39
CA PHE A 294 3.32 -9.18 -4.62
C PHE A 294 3.24 -9.45 -6.12
N MET A 295 2.52 -10.49 -6.51
CA MET A 295 2.12 -10.77 -7.88
C MET A 295 0.65 -11.13 -7.94
N TYR A 296 0.06 -11.00 -9.12
CA TYR A 296 -1.33 -11.35 -9.36
C TYR A 296 -1.43 -12.42 -10.44
N LEU A 297 -2.24 -13.43 -10.14
CA LEU A 297 -2.59 -14.53 -11.01
C LEU A 297 -4.06 -14.32 -11.39
N PRO A 298 -4.34 -13.87 -12.62
CA PRO A 298 -5.70 -13.80 -13.12
C PRO A 298 -6.31 -15.21 -13.16
N ALA A 299 -7.62 -15.33 -13.01
CA ALA A 299 -8.27 -16.65 -12.96
C ALA A 299 -8.00 -17.48 -14.23
N GLN A 300 -8.16 -16.89 -15.42
CA GLN A 300 -8.01 -17.58 -16.71
C GLN A 300 -8.77 -18.93 -16.77
N GLY A 301 -9.98 -18.97 -16.22
CA GLY A 301 -10.79 -20.20 -16.12
C GLY A 301 -10.39 -21.18 -15.02
N ARG A 302 -9.37 -20.85 -14.21
CA ARG A 302 -8.91 -21.60 -13.04
C ARG A 302 -9.07 -20.74 -11.77
N PRO A 303 -10.10 -20.98 -10.94
CA PRO A 303 -10.19 -20.29 -9.64
C PRO A 303 -9.01 -20.70 -8.76
N TRP A 304 -8.21 -19.74 -8.33
CA TRP A 304 -6.97 -20.03 -7.60
C TRP A 304 -7.20 -20.51 -6.17
N ARG A 305 -8.36 -20.21 -5.58
CA ARG A 305 -8.73 -20.66 -4.24
C ARG A 305 -8.56 -22.18 -4.08
N ASP A 306 -8.99 -22.94 -5.07
CA ASP A 306 -8.97 -24.41 -5.01
C ASP A 306 -7.54 -24.96 -5.13
N ALA A 307 -6.65 -24.26 -5.85
CA ALA A 307 -5.25 -24.64 -5.97
C ALA A 307 -4.46 -24.45 -4.66
N PHE A 308 -4.95 -23.58 -3.77
CA PHE A 308 -4.28 -23.24 -2.50
C PHE A 308 -4.99 -23.81 -1.26
N ALA A 309 -6.16 -24.43 -1.40
CA ALA A 309 -7.04 -24.83 -0.28
C ALA A 309 -6.31 -25.63 0.82
N ASP A 310 -5.50 -26.62 0.44
CA ASP A 310 -4.82 -27.52 1.39
C ASP A 310 -3.37 -27.11 1.68
N SER A 311 -2.92 -25.94 1.20
CA SER A 311 -1.52 -25.52 1.30
C SER A 311 -1.17 -24.84 2.62
N GLY A 312 -2.18 -24.37 3.38
CA GLY A 312 -1.99 -23.50 4.55
C GLY A 312 -1.53 -22.08 4.19
N LEU A 313 -1.30 -21.76 2.92
CA LEU A 313 -0.92 -20.42 2.47
C LEU A 313 -2.10 -19.46 2.62
N GLN A 314 -1.84 -18.33 3.27
CA GLN A 314 -2.79 -17.23 3.35
C GLN A 314 -2.65 -16.39 2.09
N VAL A 315 -3.50 -16.61 1.10
CA VAL A 315 -3.50 -15.87 -0.19
C VAL A 315 -4.72 -14.96 -0.26
N ARG A 316 -4.61 -13.82 -0.95
CA ARG A 316 -5.75 -12.94 -1.21
C ARG A 316 -6.46 -13.38 -2.49
N TYR A 317 -7.78 -13.57 -2.41
CA TYR A 317 -8.61 -13.98 -3.54
C TYR A 317 -9.59 -12.88 -3.96
N TYR A 318 -10.02 -12.92 -5.21
CA TYR A 318 -10.96 -11.99 -5.82
C TYR A 318 -12.15 -12.76 -6.40
N ASP A 319 -13.29 -12.08 -6.54
CA ASP A 319 -14.57 -12.70 -6.94
C ASP A 319 -14.53 -13.30 -8.35
N ASP A 320 -13.66 -12.76 -9.21
CA ASP A 320 -13.39 -13.28 -10.56
C ASP A 320 -12.57 -14.59 -10.56
N GLY A 321 -12.17 -15.09 -9.39
CA GLY A 321 -11.32 -16.26 -9.20
C GLY A 321 -9.82 -15.97 -9.21
N GLY A 322 -9.42 -14.71 -9.41
CA GLY A 322 -8.03 -14.27 -9.37
C GLY A 322 -7.42 -14.35 -7.97
N ALA A 323 -6.09 -14.37 -7.90
CA ALA A 323 -5.35 -14.38 -6.63
C ALA A 323 -4.18 -13.39 -6.63
N ARG A 324 -3.99 -12.70 -5.51
CA ARG A 324 -2.80 -11.89 -5.23
C ARG A 324 -1.96 -12.57 -4.17
N ILE A 325 -0.69 -12.77 -4.47
CA ILE A 325 0.28 -13.48 -3.64
C ILE A 325 1.40 -12.52 -3.27
N THR A 326 1.54 -12.22 -1.97
CA THR A 326 2.68 -11.45 -1.45
C THR A 326 3.97 -12.23 -1.70
N VAL A 327 5.03 -11.53 -2.08
CA VAL A 327 6.36 -12.12 -2.25
C VAL A 327 7.02 -12.23 -0.89
N GLY A 328 7.11 -13.46 -0.40
CA GLY A 328 7.74 -13.80 0.87
C GLY A 328 9.21 -14.19 0.72
N SER A 329 9.60 -15.24 1.44
CA SER A 329 10.93 -15.86 1.34
C SER A 329 10.98 -16.91 0.21
N ARG A 330 12.15 -17.49 -0.05
CA ARG A 330 12.27 -18.65 -0.94
C ARG A 330 11.40 -19.82 -0.48
N ALA A 331 11.24 -20.03 0.84
CA ALA A 331 10.34 -21.06 1.37
C ALA A 331 8.88 -20.78 0.99
N SER A 332 8.44 -19.52 1.10
CA SER A 332 7.13 -19.06 0.64
C SER A 332 6.93 -19.34 -0.85
N SER A 333 7.89 -18.97 -1.70
CA SER A 333 7.82 -19.22 -3.14
C SER A 333 7.78 -20.69 -3.49
N LEU A 334 8.53 -21.54 -2.79
CA LEU A 334 8.49 -22.99 -3.01
C LEU A 334 7.14 -23.59 -2.58
N ALA A 335 6.56 -23.12 -1.47
CA ALA A 335 5.23 -23.54 -1.04
C ALA A 335 4.16 -23.14 -2.08
N VAL A 336 4.23 -21.92 -2.61
CA VAL A 336 3.34 -21.47 -3.71
C VAL A 336 3.47 -22.37 -4.92
N LEU A 337 4.70 -22.66 -5.36
CA LEU A 337 4.95 -23.53 -6.52
C LEU A 337 4.44 -24.96 -6.29
N SER A 338 4.59 -25.49 -5.08
CA SER A 338 4.08 -26.81 -4.70
C SER A 338 2.55 -26.86 -4.78
N ALA A 339 1.88 -25.84 -4.25
CA ALA A 339 0.42 -25.75 -4.24
C ALA A 339 -0.15 -25.72 -5.67
N VAL A 340 0.40 -24.85 -6.54
CA VAL A 340 -0.13 -24.70 -7.91
C VAL A 340 0.21 -25.84 -8.86
N SER A 341 1.22 -26.66 -8.53
CA SER A 341 1.67 -27.81 -9.34
C SER A 341 0.89 -29.10 -9.03
N THR A 342 0.17 -29.16 -7.91
CA THR A 342 -0.60 -30.34 -7.54
C THR A 342 -1.91 -30.35 -8.33
N PRO A 343 -2.25 -31.43 -9.06
CA PRO A 343 -3.56 -31.54 -9.72
C PRO A 343 -4.67 -31.43 -8.68
N SER A 344 -5.62 -30.50 -8.86
CA SER A 344 -6.76 -30.38 -7.95
C SER A 344 -7.52 -31.71 -7.91
N SER A 345 -7.53 -32.36 -6.74
CA SER A 345 -8.20 -33.63 -6.46
C SER A 345 -9.72 -33.52 -6.43
N HIS A 346 -10.34 -32.73 -7.31
CA HIS A 346 -11.78 -32.66 -7.43
C HIS A 346 -12.24 -33.60 -8.55
N LYS A 347 -12.75 -34.74 -8.07
CA LYS A 347 -13.47 -35.77 -8.81
C LYS A 347 -14.42 -35.13 -9.81
N ILE A 348 -14.22 -35.45 -11.09
CA ILE A 348 -15.30 -35.50 -12.06
C ILE A 348 -16.28 -36.53 -11.52
N THR A 349 -17.36 -36.07 -10.89
CA THR A 349 -18.53 -36.92 -10.67
C THR A 349 -19.28 -36.87 -11.99
N LEU A 350 -19.21 -37.99 -12.72
CA LEU A 350 -19.95 -38.25 -13.95
C LEU A 350 -21.46 -38.17 -13.72
#